data_AF-A0A1X6X039-F1
#
_entry.id   AF-A0A1X6X039-F1
#
_cell.length_a   1.000
_cell.length_b   1.000
_cell.length_c   1.000
_cell.angle_alpha   90.00
_cell.angle_beta   90.00
_cell.angle_gamma   90.00
#
_symmetry.space_group_name_H-M   'P 1'
#
loop_
_entity.id
_entity.type
_entity.pdbx_description
1 polymer ?
#
loop_
_entity_poly.entity_id
_entity_poly.type
_entity_poly.pdbx_seq_one_letter_code
_entity_poly.pdbx_strand_id
1 'polypeptide(L)'
;MLEDTRRSDAHGERERIRRALLARRPALAARLVEGPSGALTVPVGQGRAIEVGRMRRLGRPRWVVVEPMEEGAKVHEPAGIEDCARIVLAALARRRMPRASAA
;
A
#
# COMPACT_ATOMS: atom_id res chain seq x y z
N MET A 1 -6.70 18.40 -23.81
CA MET A 1 -7.76 17.93 -22.91
C MET A 1 -7.62 16.41 -22.69
N LEU A 2 -6.55 15.94 -22.03
CA LEU A 2 -6.18 14.51 -21.91
C LEU A 2 -5.81 14.08 -20.48
N GLU A 3 -5.96 14.95 -19.49
CA GLU A 3 -5.56 14.67 -18.10
C GLU A 3 -6.73 14.19 -17.22
N ASP A 4 -7.98 14.47 -17.60
CA ASP A 4 -9.18 14.15 -16.83
C ASP A 4 -9.45 12.64 -16.73
N THR A 5 -9.26 11.90 -17.82
CA THR A 5 -9.52 10.45 -17.86
C THR A 5 -8.56 9.66 -16.98
N ARG A 6 -7.31 10.13 -16.82
CA ARG A 6 -6.29 9.45 -15.98
C ARG A 6 -6.43 9.76 -14.50
N ARG A 7 -7.03 10.90 -14.15
CA ARG A 7 -7.28 11.26 -12.75
C ARG A 7 -8.46 10.47 -12.18
N SER A 8 -9.47 10.22 -13.03
CA SER A 8 -10.61 9.34 -12.73
C SER A 8 -10.17 7.87 -12.52
N ASP A 9 -9.17 7.39 -13.27
CA ASP A 9 -8.63 6.02 -13.08
C ASP A 9 -7.92 5.86 -11.73
N ALA A 10 -7.07 6.81 -11.33
CA ALA A 10 -6.22 6.67 -10.16
C ALA A 10 -7.04 6.67 -8.86
N HIS A 11 -8.05 7.55 -8.79
CA HIS A 11 -8.96 7.59 -7.66
C HIS A 11 -9.81 6.31 -7.58
N GLY A 12 -10.36 5.86 -8.71
CA GLY A 12 -11.15 4.62 -8.77
C GLY A 12 -10.34 3.38 -8.39
N GLU A 13 -9.11 3.26 -8.89
CA GLU A 13 -8.19 2.17 -8.52
C GLU A 13 -7.81 2.23 -7.04
N ARG A 14 -7.51 3.42 -6.50
CA ARG A 14 -7.26 3.60 -5.07
C ARG A 14 -8.42 3.12 -4.23
N GLU A 15 -9.63 3.52 -4.57
CA GLU A 15 -10.83 3.12 -3.84
C GLU A 15 -11.05 1.61 -3.94
N ARG A 16 -10.74 0.98 -5.08
CA ARG A 16 -10.75 -0.49 -5.20
C ARG A 16 -9.69 -1.14 -4.29
N ILE A 17 -8.48 -0.59 -4.20
CA ILE A 17 -7.44 -1.08 -3.26
C ILE A 17 -7.94 -0.94 -1.81
N ARG A 18 -8.52 0.21 -1.45
CA ARG A 18 -9.10 0.45 -0.12
C ARG A 18 -10.17 -0.59 0.20
N ARG A 19 -11.14 -0.81 -0.69
CA ARG A 19 -12.19 -1.81 -0.52
C ARG A 19 -11.61 -3.22 -0.40
N ALA A 20 -10.63 -3.58 -1.22
CA ALA A 20 -9.97 -4.88 -1.17
C ALA A 20 -9.24 -5.13 0.17
N LEU A 21 -8.63 -4.09 0.76
CA LEU A 21 -8.03 -4.14 2.09
C LEU A 21 -9.09 -4.30 3.19
N LEU A 22 -10.14 -3.49 3.14
CA LEU A 22 -11.18 -3.48 4.18
C LEU A 22 -12.05 -4.73 4.16
N ALA A 23 -12.32 -5.30 2.98
CA ALA A 23 -13.04 -6.56 2.85
C ALA A 23 -12.33 -7.72 3.56
N ARG A 24 -10.99 -7.70 3.58
CA ARG A 24 -10.16 -8.75 4.21
C ARG A 24 -9.81 -8.45 5.66
N ARG A 25 -9.68 -7.17 6.02
CA ARG A 25 -9.35 -6.74 7.37
C ARG A 25 -10.07 -5.44 7.73
N PRO A 26 -11.34 -5.50 8.16
CA PRO A 26 -12.16 -4.32 8.45
C PRO A 26 -11.54 -3.37 9.49
N ALA A 27 -10.79 -3.92 10.45
CA ALA A 27 -10.10 -3.14 11.49
C ALA A 27 -9.06 -2.15 10.94
N LEU A 28 -8.64 -2.26 9.67
CA LEU A 28 -7.77 -1.28 9.02
C LEU A 28 -8.47 0.07 8.78
N ALA A 29 -9.81 0.12 8.79
CA ALA A 29 -10.55 1.36 8.55
C ALA A 29 -10.13 2.49 9.49
N ALA A 30 -9.82 2.18 10.75
CA ALA A 30 -9.37 3.15 11.76
C ALA A 30 -7.92 3.63 11.58
N ARG A 31 -7.14 2.98 10.70
CA ARG A 31 -5.70 3.21 10.55
C ARG A 31 -5.29 3.63 9.14
N LEU A 32 -6.17 3.43 8.15
CA LEU A 32 -5.86 3.68 6.76
C LEU A 32 -6.02 5.17 6.46
N VAL A 33 -4.93 5.80 6.02
CA VAL A 33 -4.86 7.26 5.78
C VAL A 33 -4.52 7.51 4.32
N GLU A 34 -5.21 8.46 3.70
CA GLU A 34 -4.83 8.96 2.37
C GLU A 34 -3.80 10.08 2.53
N GLY A 35 -2.64 9.91 1.89
CA GLY A 35 -1.58 10.91 1.87
C GLY A 35 -1.80 12.00 0.80
N PRO A 36 -1.06 13.12 0.85
CA PRO A 36 -1.22 14.25 -0.08
C PRO A 36 -0.99 13.89 -1.56
N SER A 37 -0.19 12.86 -1.82
CA SER A 37 0.07 12.31 -3.16
C SER A 37 -1.08 11.45 -3.71
N GLY A 38 -2.13 11.22 -2.92
CA GLY A 38 -3.17 10.25 -3.21
C GLY A 38 -2.75 8.80 -2.95
N ALA A 39 -1.68 8.57 -2.19
CA ALA A 39 -1.28 7.24 -1.73
C ALA A 39 -2.12 6.79 -0.53
N LEU A 40 -2.33 5.48 -0.37
CA LEU A 40 -2.89 4.91 0.86
C LEU A 40 -1.77 4.49 1.79
N THR A 41 -1.85 4.87 3.05
CA THR A 41 -0.85 4.52 4.06
C THR A 41 -1.49 3.77 5.22
N VAL A 42 -0.73 2.82 5.78
CA VAL A 42 -1.08 2.11 7.01
C VAL A 42 0.10 2.28 7.97
N PRO A 43 -0.05 3.09 9.04
CA PRO A 43 1.00 3.25 10.05
C PRO A 43 1.36 1.91 10.69
N VAL A 44 2.65 1.65 10.88
CA VAL A 44 3.17 0.40 11.48
C VAL A 44 4.04 0.64 12.72
N GLY A 45 4.01 1.86 13.27
CA GLY A 45 4.75 2.25 14.49
C GLY A 45 6.05 3.01 14.20
N GLN A 46 6.59 3.69 15.21
CA GLN A 46 7.85 4.47 15.14
C GLN A 46 7.92 5.46 13.95
N GLY A 47 6.78 6.09 13.62
CA GLY A 47 6.69 7.03 12.49
C GLY A 47 6.79 6.37 11.10
N ARG A 48 6.79 5.04 11.00
CA ARG A 48 6.86 4.29 9.73
C ARG A 48 5.45 3.88 9.28
N ALA A 49 5.27 3.79 7.96
CA ALA A 49 4.02 3.35 7.35
C ALA A 49 4.30 2.45 6.14
N ILE A 50 3.41 1.47 5.91
CA ILE A 50 3.32 0.80 4.61
C ILE A 50 2.55 1.75 3.69
N GLU A 51 3.09 2.02 2.51
CA GLU A 51 2.48 2.92 1.53
C GLU A 51 2.07 2.15 0.27
N VAL A 52 0.90 2.48 -0.26
CA VAL A 52 0.42 2.04 -1.57
C VAL A 52 0.25 3.28 -2.42
N GLY A 53 1.20 3.49 -3.34
CA GLY A 53 1.29 4.68 -4.17
C GLY A 53 1.43 4.34 -5.65
N ARG A 54 1.37 5.37 -6.51
CA ARG A 54 1.68 5.21 -7.93
C ARG A 54 3.07 5.73 -8.24
N MET A 55 3.85 4.92 -8.97
CA MET A 55 5.17 5.31 -9.48
C MET A 55 5.27 4.98 -10.97
N ARG A 56 6.13 5.71 -11.69
CA ARG A 56 6.50 5.31 -13.06
C ARG A 56 7.46 4.11 -13.00
N ARG A 57 7.12 3.06 -13.75
CA ARG A 57 7.94 1.86 -13.96
C ARG A 57 7.96 1.54 -15.45
N LEU A 58 9.16 1.50 -16.03
CA LEU A 58 9.35 1.34 -17.48
C LEU A 58 8.48 2.31 -18.30
N GLY A 59 8.44 3.58 -17.88
CA GLY A 59 7.67 4.64 -18.52
C GLY A 59 6.15 4.61 -18.28
N ARG A 60 5.60 3.59 -17.62
CA ARG A 60 4.15 3.44 -17.37
C ARG A 60 3.81 3.66 -15.88
N PRO A 61 2.71 4.34 -15.55
CA PRO A 61 2.29 4.50 -14.16
C PRO A 61 1.78 3.16 -13.61
N ARG A 62 2.39 2.67 -12.53
CA ARG A 62 2.03 1.43 -11.84
C ARG A 62 1.78 1.69 -10.36
N TRP A 63 0.85 0.94 -9.78
CA TRP A 63 0.76 0.86 -8.33
C TRP A 63 1.96 0.11 -7.78
N VAL A 64 2.45 0.55 -6.62
CA VAL A 64 3.53 -0.08 -5.88
C VAL A 64 3.14 -0.14 -4.41
N VAL A 65 3.68 -1.14 -3.70
CA VAL A 65 3.61 -1.18 -2.25
C VAL A 65 5.01 -0.97 -1.70
N VAL A 66 5.18 0.06 -0.87
CA VAL A 66 6.43 0.34 -0.18
C VAL A 66 6.29 -0.18 1.25
N GLU A 67 7.07 -1.22 1.55
CA GLU A 67 7.18 -1.79 2.88
C GLU A 67 8.42 -1.19 3.56
N PRO A 68 8.26 -0.47 4.69
CA PRO A 68 9.42 0.01 5.43
C PRO A 68 10.18 -1.20 5.97
N MET A 69 11.51 -1.15 5.96
CA MET A 69 12.39 -2.18 6.52
C MET A 69 13.18 -1.59 7.71
N GLU A 70 14.02 -2.38 8.37
CA GLU A 70 14.95 -1.85 9.40
C GLU A 70 15.90 -0.84 8.78
N GLU A 71 16.48 -1.22 7.64
CA GLU A 71 17.32 -0.38 6.79
C GLU A 71 16.60 -0.13 5.45
N GLY A 72 16.18 1.12 5.23
CA GLY A 72 15.52 1.54 4.00
C GLY A 72 14.10 1.01 3.83
N ALA A 73 13.75 0.69 2.59
CA ALA A 73 12.42 0.24 2.21
C ALA A 73 12.47 -0.80 1.08
N LYS A 74 11.54 -1.75 1.12
CA LYS A 74 11.32 -2.72 0.04
C LYS A 74 10.15 -2.27 -0.81
N VAL A 75 10.38 -2.12 -2.10
CA VAL A 75 9.32 -1.81 -3.06
C VAL A 75 8.84 -3.08 -3.72
N HIS A 76 7.53 -3.30 -3.69
CA HIS A 76 6.85 -4.38 -4.39
C HIS A 76 6.09 -3.81 -5.57
N GLU A 77 6.09 -4.52 -6.70
CA GLU A 77 5.36 -4.16 -7.93
C GLU A 77 4.23 -5.16 -8.14
N PRO A 78 3.02 -4.89 -7.63
CA PRO A 78 1.91 -5.82 -7.69
C PRO A 78 1.43 -6.01 -9.12
N ALA A 79 0.98 -7.22 -9.45
CA ALA A 79 0.40 -7.51 -10.77
C ALA A 79 -0.98 -6.85 -10.97
N GLY A 80 -1.63 -6.41 -9.89
CA GLY A 80 -2.92 -5.74 -9.93
C GLY A 80 -3.44 -5.35 -8.54
N ILE A 81 -4.68 -4.84 -8.51
CA ILE A 81 -5.31 -4.26 -7.32
C ILE A 81 -5.41 -5.25 -6.14
N GLU A 82 -5.84 -6.48 -6.40
CA GLU A 82 -5.94 -7.52 -5.36
C GLU A 82 -4.57 -7.89 -4.79
N ASP A 83 -3.54 -7.80 -5.62
CA ASP A 83 -2.18 -8.10 -5.23
C ASP A 83 -1.60 -7.03 -4.31
N CYS A 84 -1.96 -5.75 -4.53
CA CYS A 84 -1.66 -4.67 -3.58
C CYS A 84 -2.18 -5.02 -2.17
N ALA A 85 -3.45 -5.43 -2.07
CA ALA A 85 -4.06 -5.77 -0.78
C ALA A 85 -3.37 -6.96 -0.12
N ARG A 86 -3.07 -8.02 -0.89
CA ARG A 86 -2.35 -9.21 -0.42
C ARG A 86 -0.98 -8.85 0.15
N ILE A 87 -0.20 -8.03 -0.56
CA ILE A 87 1.15 -7.64 -0.14
C ILE A 87 1.10 -6.81 1.15
N VAL A 88 0.19 -5.83 1.23
CA VAL A 88 0.02 -5.01 2.44
C VAL A 88 -0.34 -5.87 3.65
N LEU A 89 -1.30 -6.79 3.50
CA LEU A 89 -1.72 -7.66 4.60
C LEU A 89 -0.60 -8.61 5.04
N ALA A 90 0.18 -9.14 4.10
CA ALA A 90 1.35 -9.95 4.40
C ALA A 90 2.42 -9.16 5.16
N ALA A 91 2.70 -7.91 4.76
CA ALA A 91 3.62 -7.02 5.46
C ALA A 91 3.15 -6.70 6.89
N LEU A 92 1.86 -6.46 7.08
CA LEU A 92 1.28 -6.25 8.40
C LEU A 92 1.34 -7.51 9.28
N ALA A 93 1.17 -8.70 8.69
CA ALA A 93 1.25 -9.97 9.42
C ALA A 93 2.68 -10.23 9.93
N ARG A 94 3.70 -10.03 9.09
CA ARG A 94 5.12 -10.15 9.47
C ARG A 94 5.49 -9.26 10.64
N ARG A 95 4.87 -8.08 10.75
CA ARG A 95 5.12 -7.10 11.82
C ARG A 95 4.35 -7.34 13.10
N ARG A 96 3.23 -8.07 13.06
CA ARG A 96 2.49 -8.52 14.25
C ARG A 96 3.17 -9.70 14.93
N MET A 97 3.90 -10.50 14.17
CA MET A 97 4.74 -11.56 14.74
C MET A 97 5.93 -10.89 15.44
N PRO A 98 6.15 -11.14 16.74
CA PRO A 98 7.45 -10.85 17.34
C PRO A 98 8.52 -11.55 16.48
N ARG A 99 9.62 -10.86 16.14
CA ARG A 99 10.81 -11.60 15.70
C ARG A 99 11.10 -12.60 16.82
N ALA A 100 11.00 -13.89 16.53
CA ALA A 100 11.52 -14.90 17.45
C ALA A 100 13.00 -14.55 17.62
N SER A 101 13.38 -14.11 18.83
CA SER A 101 14.79 -13.96 19.17
C SER A 101 15.44 -15.31 18.95
N ALA A 102 16.34 -15.39 17.98
CA ALA A 102 17.33 -16.45 17.98
C ALA A 102 18.17 -16.24 19.24
N ALA A 103 18.03 -17.17 20.18
CA ALA A 103 18.85 -17.28 21.37
C ALA A 103 20.28 -17.71 20.97
#